data_AF-A0A7J9F956-F1
#
_entry.id   AF-A0A7J9F956-F1
#
_cell.length_a   1.000
_cell.length_b   1.000
_cell.length_c   1.000
_cell.angle_alpha   90.00
_cell.angle_beta   90.00
_cell.angle_gamma   90.00
#
_symmetry.space_group_name_H-M   'P 1'
#
loop_
_entity.id
_entity.type
_entity.pdbx_description
1 polymer ?
#
loop_
_entity_poly.entity_id
_entity_poly.type
_entity_poly.pdbx_seq_one_letter_code
_entity_poly.pdbx_strand_id
1 'polypeptide(L)'
;ESYLTICNHKDYQNTTVNHDLHYIRWDNPPKQHPITLTLKHFDDMVESGTPFAPKFAKDDLVLDKIDKELLRRSYVKFTPSGWCVGGSFSSKDPCVVYGNPNAVKPTVNSKRLKKLLIKLLDSESFRSKQCK
;
A
#
# COMPACT_ATOMS: atom_id res chain seq x y z
N GLU A 1 4.36 -13.19 19.26
CA GLU A 1 3.32 -13.29 20.30
C GLU A 1 1.92 -12.85 19.84
N SER A 2 1.80 -11.84 18.99
CA SER A 2 0.50 -11.33 18.50
C SER A 2 -0.34 -12.36 17.72
N TYR A 3 0.26 -13.09 16.77
CA TYR A 3 -0.49 -14.04 15.93
C TYR A 3 -1.12 -15.22 16.71
N LEU A 4 -0.43 -15.73 17.73
CA LEU A 4 -0.91 -16.86 18.53
C LEU A 4 -2.20 -16.51 19.30
N THR A 5 -2.24 -15.30 19.87
CA THR A 5 -3.40 -14.82 20.63
C THR A 5 -4.60 -14.61 19.73
N ILE A 6 -4.40 -14.02 18.55
CA ILE A 6 -5.47 -13.76 17.57
C ILE A 6 -6.05 -15.08 17.04
N CYS A 7 -5.22 -16.09 16.79
CA CYS A 7 -5.70 -17.39 16.32
C CYS A 7 -6.46 -18.18 17.38
N ASN A 8 -6.09 -18.06 18.66
CA ASN A 8 -6.71 -18.83 19.74
C ASN A 8 -7.95 -18.16 20.35
N HIS A 9 -8.26 -16.92 19.96
CA HIS A 9 -9.43 -16.22 20.45
C HIS A 9 -10.65 -16.50 19.57
N LYS A 10 -11.74 -16.99 20.19
CA LYS A 10 -12.96 -17.43 19.48
C LYS A 10 -13.57 -16.33 18.59
N ASP A 11 -13.46 -15.07 19.01
CA ASP A 11 -14.02 -13.95 18.26
C ASP A 11 -13.21 -13.56 17.02
N TYR A 12 -11.93 -13.94 16.95
CA TYR A 12 -11.02 -13.49 15.88
C TYR A 12 -10.58 -14.61 14.93
N GLN A 13 -10.62 -15.86 15.37
CA GLN A 13 -10.20 -17.02 14.56
C GLN A 13 -10.80 -17.02 13.15
N ASN A 14 -12.11 -16.73 13.05
CA ASN A 14 -12.88 -16.74 11.80
C ASN A 14 -12.84 -15.41 11.01
N THR A 15 -12.25 -14.35 11.56
CA THR A 15 -12.16 -13.02 10.92
C THR A 15 -10.74 -12.68 10.49
N THR A 16 -9.78 -13.57 10.72
CA THR A 16 -8.37 -13.37 10.35
C THR A 16 -8.15 -13.45 8.86
N VAL A 17 -7.31 -12.56 8.33
CA VAL A 17 -6.73 -12.63 6.98
C VAL A 17 -5.23 -12.80 7.15
N ASN A 18 -4.65 -13.88 6.61
CA ASN A 18 -3.22 -14.16 6.70
C ASN A 18 -2.42 -13.32 5.69
N HIS A 19 -2.46 -12.00 5.84
CA HIS A 19 -1.74 -11.05 5.01
C HIS A 19 -1.59 -9.71 5.77
N ASP A 20 -0.38 -9.18 5.90
CA ASP A 20 -0.08 -7.96 6.67
C ASP A 20 -0.16 -6.67 5.84
N LEU A 21 -0.49 -6.80 4.54
CA LEU A 21 -0.61 -5.72 3.56
C LEU A 21 0.72 -5.02 3.23
N HIS A 22 1.85 -5.68 3.49
CA HIS A 22 3.17 -5.17 3.11
C HIS A 22 3.75 -5.97 1.94
N TYR A 23 4.32 -5.29 0.95
CA TYR A 23 5.25 -5.92 0.01
C TYR A 23 6.61 -6.08 0.69
N ILE A 24 7.01 -7.33 0.92
CA ILE A 24 8.28 -7.68 1.54
C ILE A 24 9.01 -8.63 0.61
N ARG A 25 10.28 -8.34 0.33
CA ARG A 25 11.14 -9.19 -0.50
C ARG A 25 12.30 -9.74 0.32
N TRP A 26 12.59 -11.02 0.14
CA TRP A 26 13.64 -11.74 0.85
C TRP A 26 14.69 -12.23 -0.14
N ASP A 27 15.93 -12.33 0.35
CA ASP A 27 16.96 -13.10 -0.33
C ASP A 27 16.57 -14.58 -0.37
N ASN A 28 17.18 -15.35 -1.27
CA ASN A 28 17.09 -16.81 -1.28
C ASN A 28 18.49 -17.42 -1.13
N PRO A 29 18.83 -18.03 0.02
CA PRO A 29 18.00 -18.24 1.21
C PRO A 29 17.72 -16.93 1.99
N PRO A 30 16.61 -16.87 2.76
CA PRO A 30 16.24 -15.67 3.51
C PRO A 30 17.27 -15.34 4.61
N LYS A 31 17.64 -14.07 4.71
CA LYS A 31 18.50 -13.53 5.77
C LYS A 31 17.67 -13.04 6.96
N GLN A 32 18.33 -12.53 8.00
CA GLN A 32 17.67 -11.97 9.20
C GLN A 32 16.73 -10.80 8.87
N HIS A 33 17.05 -10.01 7.83
CA HIS A 33 16.25 -8.85 7.43
C HIS A 33 15.83 -8.96 5.96
N PRO A 34 14.62 -8.47 5.61
CA PRO A 34 14.22 -8.31 4.22
C PRO A 34 15.20 -7.43 3.46
N ILE A 35 15.25 -7.59 2.15
CA ILE A 35 16.12 -6.76 1.30
C ILE A 35 15.60 -5.32 1.28
N THR A 36 16.52 -4.37 1.10
CA THR A 36 16.17 -2.97 0.82
C THR A 36 15.61 -2.88 -0.61
N LEU A 37 14.44 -2.25 -0.72
CA LEU A 37 13.75 -2.05 -2.00
C LEU A 37 14.40 -0.90 -2.77
N THR A 38 14.55 -1.09 -4.08
CA THR A 38 15.14 -0.13 -5.02
C THR A 38 14.28 -0.10 -6.28
N LEU A 39 14.67 0.71 -7.28
CA LEU A 39 13.98 0.79 -8.57
C LEU A 39 13.77 -0.59 -9.24
N LYS A 40 14.67 -1.55 -9.02
CA LYS A 40 14.55 -2.91 -9.58
C LYS A 40 13.31 -3.66 -9.11
N HIS A 41 12.76 -3.30 -7.97
CA HIS A 41 11.61 -3.98 -7.36
C HIS A 41 10.31 -3.18 -7.49
N PHE A 42 10.36 -2.00 -8.13
CA PHE A 42 9.23 -1.07 -8.16
C PHE A 42 8.01 -1.68 -8.85
N ASP A 43 8.19 -2.29 -10.01
CA ASP A 43 7.06 -2.82 -10.80
C ASP A 43 6.39 -3.99 -10.07
N ASP A 44 7.16 -4.93 -9.52
CA ASP A 44 6.65 -6.03 -8.68
C ASP A 44 5.89 -5.51 -7.45
N MET A 45 6.44 -4.50 -6.78
CA MET A 45 5.82 -3.85 -5.63
C MET A 45 4.47 -3.24 -6.02
N VAL A 46 4.40 -2.54 -7.15
CA VAL A 46 3.17 -1.92 -7.65
C VAL A 46 2.14 -2.97 -8.08
N GLU A 47 2.58 -4.04 -8.75
CA GLU A 47 1.73 -5.13 -9.20
C GLU A 47 1.13 -5.93 -8.03
N SER A 48 1.87 -6.05 -6.92
CA SER A 48 1.39 -6.74 -5.70
C SER A 48 0.06 -6.17 -5.18
N GLY A 49 -0.22 -4.90 -5.45
CA GLY A 49 -1.40 -4.18 -4.97
C GLY A 49 -1.40 -3.91 -3.47
N THR A 50 -0.30 -4.20 -2.78
CA THR A 50 -0.14 -3.88 -1.36
C THR A 50 0.02 -2.36 -1.16
N PRO A 51 -0.56 -1.79 -0.11
CA PRO A 51 -0.48 -0.35 0.16
C PRO A 51 0.82 0.08 0.84
N PHE A 52 1.58 -0.86 1.42
CA PHE A 52 2.78 -0.57 2.20
C PHE A 52 3.96 -1.41 1.72
N ALA A 53 5.18 -0.89 1.88
CA ALA A 53 6.41 -1.60 1.55
C ALA A 53 7.57 -1.07 2.40
N PRO A 54 8.22 -1.91 3.22
CA PRO A 54 9.50 -1.61 3.85
C PRO A 54 10.64 -2.38 3.14
N LYS A 55 11.91 -1.98 3.18
CA LYS A 55 12.53 -0.72 3.60
C LYS A 55 13.11 -0.05 2.37
N PHE A 56 13.18 1.27 2.37
CA PHE A 56 13.88 2.03 1.35
C PHE A 56 15.17 2.61 1.94
N ALA A 57 16.23 2.68 1.14
CA ALA A 57 17.38 3.47 1.53
C ALA A 57 16.99 4.96 1.56
N LYS A 58 17.62 5.72 2.45
CA LYS A 58 17.42 7.17 2.51
C LYS A 58 17.83 7.77 1.16
N ASP A 59 17.00 8.67 0.63
CA ASP A 59 17.25 9.39 -0.62
C ASP A 59 17.40 8.47 -1.87
N ASP A 60 16.88 7.24 -1.81
CA ASP A 60 16.87 6.33 -2.96
C ASP A 60 15.90 6.81 -4.05
N LEU A 61 16.30 6.71 -5.32
CA LEU A 61 15.52 7.13 -6.49
C LEU A 61 14.15 6.44 -6.61
N VAL A 62 13.97 5.28 -5.97
CA VAL A 62 12.66 4.63 -5.91
C VAL A 62 11.63 5.49 -5.17
N LEU A 63 12.03 6.30 -4.20
CA LEU A 63 11.15 7.21 -3.47
C LEU A 63 10.62 8.30 -4.40
N ASP A 64 11.47 8.86 -5.26
CA ASP A 64 11.07 9.84 -6.28
C ASP A 64 10.09 9.22 -7.29
N LYS A 65 10.33 7.96 -7.68
CA LYS A 65 9.42 7.22 -8.58
C LYS A 65 8.06 6.96 -7.92
N ILE A 66 8.03 6.59 -6.64
CA ILE A 66 6.80 6.43 -5.85
C ILE A 66 6.03 7.75 -5.78
N ASP A 67 6.71 8.84 -5.44
CA ASP A 67 6.12 10.17 -5.33
C ASP A 67 5.48 10.61 -6.64
N LYS A 68 6.19 10.43 -7.75
CA LYS A 68 5.74 10.83 -9.08
C LYS A 68 4.62 9.95 -9.63
N GLU A 69 4.77 8.63 -9.59
CA GLU A 69 3.88 7.71 -10.30
C GLU A 69 2.70 7.23 -9.45
N LEU A 70 2.92 7.02 -8.15
CA LEU A 70 1.89 6.48 -7.26
C LEU A 70 1.16 7.58 -6.49
N LEU A 71 1.90 8.52 -5.91
CA LEU A 71 1.33 9.62 -5.13
C LEU A 71 1.00 10.84 -6.00
N ARG A 72 1.52 10.90 -7.23
CA ARG A 72 1.30 12.01 -8.17
C ARG A 72 1.61 13.37 -7.54
N ARG A 73 2.63 13.42 -6.69
CA ARG A 73 3.09 14.63 -6.05
C ARG A 73 4.42 15.08 -6.66
N SER A 74 4.64 16.38 -6.63
CA SER A 74 5.94 16.96 -6.98
C SER A 74 6.77 17.15 -5.71
N TYR A 75 8.07 17.36 -5.88
CA TYR A 75 9.01 17.60 -4.80
C TYR A 75 8.46 18.64 -3.80
N VAL A 76 8.52 18.30 -2.49
CA VAL A 76 8.05 19.14 -1.35
C VAL A 76 6.53 19.32 -1.25
N LYS A 77 5.73 18.78 -2.19
CA LYS A 77 4.27 18.89 -2.12
C LYS A 77 3.63 17.70 -1.43
N PHE A 78 2.46 17.97 -0.84
CA PHE A 78 1.58 16.92 -0.33
C PHE A 78 0.96 16.12 -1.49
N THR A 79 0.66 14.85 -1.21
CA THR A 79 -0.09 13.98 -2.11
C THR A 79 -1.48 14.56 -2.37
N PRO A 80 -1.85 14.86 -3.64
CA PRO A 80 -3.21 15.27 -3.97
C PRO A 80 -4.22 14.18 -3.62
N SER A 81 -5.28 14.55 -2.92
CA SER A 81 -6.36 13.64 -2.51
C SER A 81 -7.74 14.23 -2.84
N GLY A 82 -8.81 13.58 -2.39
CA GLY A 82 -10.19 14.03 -2.62
C GLY A 82 -10.51 15.41 -2.03
N TRP A 83 -9.69 15.91 -1.11
CA TRP A 83 -9.78 17.28 -0.58
C TRP A 83 -9.23 18.36 -1.52
N CYS A 84 -8.54 18.02 -2.61
CA CYS A 84 -8.04 19.02 -3.56
C CYS A 84 -9.15 19.39 -4.56
N VAL A 85 -9.79 20.53 -4.33
CA VAL A 85 -11.02 20.95 -5.05
C VAL A 85 -10.81 22.09 -6.04
N GLY A 86 -9.61 22.68 -6.09
CA GLY A 86 -9.36 23.81 -6.98
C GLY A 86 -7.90 24.06 -7.28
N GLY A 87 -7.60 24.21 -8.57
CA GLY A 87 -6.42 24.88 -9.11
C GLY A 87 -6.86 26.05 -9.98
N SER A 88 -6.11 27.15 -9.98
CA SER A 88 -6.33 28.22 -10.97
C SER A 88 -6.12 27.65 -12.38
N PHE A 89 -6.83 28.18 -13.39
CA PHE A 89 -6.62 27.86 -14.81
C PHE A 89 -5.14 27.98 -15.25
N SER A 90 -4.34 28.76 -14.51
CA SER A 90 -2.92 29.02 -14.74
C SER A 90 -1.98 28.19 -13.85
N SER A 91 -2.50 27.48 -12.83
CA SER A 91 -1.71 26.73 -11.86
C SER A 91 -1.69 25.24 -12.21
N LYS A 92 -0.49 24.66 -12.28
CA LYS A 92 -0.32 23.20 -12.39
C LYS A 92 -0.61 22.45 -11.08
N ASP A 93 -0.87 23.18 -9.98
CA ASP A 93 -1.16 22.61 -8.68
C ASP A 93 -2.66 22.40 -8.49
N PRO A 94 -3.15 21.14 -8.37
CA PRO A 94 -4.57 20.86 -8.17
C PRO A 94 -5.05 21.14 -6.73
N CYS A 95 -4.14 21.44 -5.79
CA CYS A 95 -4.42 21.55 -4.36
C CYS A 95 -4.26 22.98 -3.82
N VAL A 96 -4.52 24.01 -4.62
CA VAL A 96 -4.49 25.42 -4.16
C VAL A 96 -5.65 25.70 -3.19
N VAL A 97 -6.81 25.10 -3.45
CA VAL A 97 -7.98 25.18 -2.58
C VAL A 97 -8.23 23.83 -1.92
N TYR A 98 -8.29 23.85 -0.59
CA TYR A 98 -8.58 22.68 0.24
C TYR A 98 -10.08 22.63 0.55
N GLY A 99 -10.69 21.48 0.27
CA GLY A 99 -12.07 21.14 0.61
C GLY A 99 -12.15 20.27 1.86
N ASN A 100 -13.12 19.37 1.90
CA ASN A 100 -13.34 18.48 3.04
C ASN A 100 -12.13 17.53 3.25
N PRO A 101 -11.46 17.55 4.42
CA PRO A 101 -10.30 16.68 4.70
C PRO A 101 -10.65 15.18 4.72
N ASN A 102 -11.93 14.84 4.90
CA ASN A 102 -12.41 13.45 4.87
C ASN A 102 -12.79 12.97 3.47
N ALA A 103 -12.69 13.83 2.45
CA ALA A 103 -13.01 13.44 1.08
C ALA A 103 -11.96 12.47 0.53
N VAL A 104 -12.38 11.25 0.26
CA VAL A 104 -11.55 10.21 -0.37
C VAL A 104 -12.02 9.99 -1.80
N LYS A 105 -11.09 10.11 -2.75
CA LYS A 105 -11.36 9.84 -4.17
C LYS A 105 -10.59 8.59 -4.62
N PRO A 106 -11.28 7.53 -5.09
CA PRO A 106 -10.61 6.35 -5.62
C PRO A 106 -9.64 6.69 -6.76
N THR A 107 -8.49 6.02 -6.77
CA THR A 107 -7.44 6.17 -7.78
C THR A 107 -7.14 4.82 -8.43
N VAL A 108 -6.23 4.79 -9.41
CA VAL A 108 -5.72 3.52 -9.97
C VAL A 108 -5.10 2.65 -8.87
N ASN A 109 -4.42 3.25 -7.90
CA ASN A 109 -3.80 2.51 -6.80
C ASN A 109 -4.84 1.91 -5.85
N SER A 110 -5.95 2.60 -5.56
CA SER A 110 -7.03 2.02 -4.76
C SER A 110 -7.70 0.84 -5.48
N LYS A 111 -7.73 0.82 -6.82
CA LYS A 111 -8.20 -0.34 -7.60
C LYS A 111 -7.26 -1.55 -7.46
N ARG A 112 -5.94 -1.33 -7.41
CA ARG A 112 -4.96 -2.39 -7.17
C ARG A 112 -5.15 -3.02 -5.77
N LEU A 113 -5.31 -2.18 -4.74
CA LEU A 113 -5.64 -2.64 -3.40
C LEU A 113 -6.96 -3.43 -3.37
N LYS A 114 -8.01 -2.92 -4.02
CA LYS A 114 -9.29 -3.64 -4.12
C LYS A 114 -9.11 -5.03 -4.74
N LYS A 115 -8.31 -5.15 -5.80
CA LYS A 115 -8.01 -6.45 -6.44
C LYS A 115 -7.31 -7.40 -5.48
N LEU A 116 -6.32 -6.91 -4.71
CA LEU A 116 -5.66 -7.69 -3.66
C LEU A 116 -6.67 -8.18 -2.61
N LEU A 117 -7.51 -7.27 -2.08
CA LEU A 117 -8.50 -7.62 -1.06
C LEU A 117 -9.50 -8.67 -1.55
N ILE A 118 -9.99 -8.53 -2.78
CA ILE A 118 -10.89 -9.53 -3.39
C ILE A 118 -10.21 -10.91 -3.45
N LYS A 119 -8.93 -10.96 -3.85
CA LYS A 119 -8.18 -12.22 -3.91
C LYS A 119 -7.94 -12.83 -2.52
N LEU A 120 -7.67 -12.00 -1.50
CA LEU A 120 -7.43 -12.46 -0.14
C LEU A 120 -8.71 -12.97 0.54
N LEU A 121 -9.85 -12.40 0.19
CA LEU A 121 -11.17 -12.74 0.73
C LEU A 121 -11.93 -13.74 -0.15
N ASP A 122 -11.28 -14.25 -1.19
CA ASP A 122 -11.85 -15.26 -2.08
C ASP A 122 -12.21 -16.53 -1.30
N SER A 123 -13.44 -17.02 -1.43
CA SER A 123 -13.98 -18.09 -0.58
C SER A 123 -13.21 -19.40 -0.68
N GLU A 124 -12.60 -19.69 -1.83
CA GLU A 124 -11.85 -20.93 -2.05
C GLU A 124 -10.53 -20.93 -1.26
N SER A 125 -9.89 -19.76 -1.16
CA SER A 125 -8.56 -19.63 -0.54
C SER A 125 -8.57 -19.01 0.87
N PHE A 126 -9.61 -18.26 1.22
CA PHE A 126 -9.69 -17.55 2.49
C PHE A 126 -9.75 -18.53 3.65
N ARG A 127 -10.74 -19.44 3.65
CA ARG A 127 -10.99 -20.39 4.76
C ARG A 127 -9.82 -21.34 5.01
N SER A 128 -9.11 -21.77 3.97
CA SER A 128 -7.96 -22.67 4.10
C SER A 128 -6.71 -22.00 4.68
N LYS A 129 -6.64 -20.66 4.63
CA LYS A 129 -5.50 -19.85 5.11
C LYS A 129 -5.76 -19.15 6.44
N GLN A 130 -6.93 -19.34 7.06
CA GLN A 130 -7.23 -18.81 8.39
C GLN A 130 -6.57 -19.65 9.49
N CYS A 131 -6.52 -19.07 10.68
CA CYS A 131 -6.23 -19.79 11.91
C CYS A 131 -7.17 -21.00 12.04
N LYS A 132 -6.60 -22.16 12.41
CA LYS A 132 -7.36 -23.37 12.74
C LYS A 132 -7.60 -23.47 14.23
#